data_AF-A0A1V6P010-F1
#
_entry.id   AF-A0A1V6P010-F1
#
_cell.length_a   1.000
_cell.length_b   1.000
_cell.length_c   1.000
_cell.angle_alpha   90.00
_cell.angle_beta   90.00
_cell.angle_gamma   90.00
#
_symmetry.space_group_name_H-M   'P 1'
#
loop_
_entity.id
_entity.type
_entity.pdbx_description
1 polymer ?
#
loop_
_entity_poly.entity_id
_entity_poly.type
_entity_poly.pdbx_seq_one_letter_code
_entity_poly.pdbx_strand_id
1 'polypeptide(L)'
;MSPTEQSIVSPLVHVIRHGQSLHNVDRNYPHRDPPWTDAGHEATKEIKIPAIPDLIVISPMARTIQTAMNAFPFILGSTLFQAEVQIWPDLREAHDANCNKGISRSEMLVEFPQFNFAKCPEEWDHPPHTIDDATARAEAVRQRLKELSKTYSNIALITHRGFIAFLVKGDRYDVCETRSYRFGVMRRQRWSCLE
;
A
#
# COMPACT_ATOMS: atom_id res chain seq x y z
N MET A 1 26.21 35.35 11.51
CA MET A 1 25.85 34.36 10.48
C MET A 1 24.79 33.47 11.07
N SER A 2 23.53 33.66 10.65
CA SER A 2 22.42 32.80 11.07
C SER A 2 22.60 31.41 10.48
N PRO A 3 22.30 30.33 11.22
CA PRO A 3 22.26 28.99 10.63
C PRO A 3 21.18 29.01 9.56
N THR A 4 21.55 28.68 8.33
CA THR A 4 20.61 28.40 7.24
C THR A 4 19.58 27.39 7.72
N GLU A 5 18.29 27.77 7.73
CA GLU A 5 17.17 26.85 7.78
C GLU A 5 17.38 25.83 6.65
N GLN A 6 17.85 24.64 7.00
CA GLN A 6 17.65 23.49 6.13
C GLN A 6 16.14 23.39 5.96
N SER A 7 15.64 23.61 4.74
CA SER A 7 14.26 23.29 4.41
C SER A 7 14.10 21.80 4.69
N ILE A 8 13.53 21.44 5.84
CA ILE A 8 13.25 20.06 6.17
C ILE A 8 12.17 19.64 5.17
N VAL A 9 12.59 18.95 4.11
CA VAL A 9 11.64 18.43 3.12
C VAL A 9 10.72 17.50 3.91
N SER A 10 9.45 17.90 4.02
CA SER A 10 8.48 17.08 4.73
C SER A 10 8.43 15.70 4.07
N PRO A 11 8.32 14.60 4.84
CA PRO A 11 8.16 13.27 4.26
C PRO A 11 6.89 13.18 3.39
N LEU A 12 6.99 12.44 2.29
CA LEU A 12 5.88 12.12 1.40
C LEU A 12 5.40 10.69 1.64
N VAL A 13 4.08 10.52 1.66
CA VAL A 13 3.42 9.22 1.62
C VAL A 13 2.63 9.11 0.33
N HIS A 14 3.06 8.22 -0.57
CA HIS A 14 2.40 7.92 -1.83
C HIS A 14 1.44 6.75 -1.61
N VAL A 15 0.15 7.02 -1.56
CA VAL A 15 -0.88 5.97 -1.48
C VAL A 15 -1.22 5.53 -2.89
N ILE A 16 -1.10 4.24 -3.15
CA ILE A 16 -1.24 3.63 -4.48
C ILE A 16 -2.30 2.54 -4.40
N ARG A 17 -3.33 2.64 -5.25
CA ARG A 17 -4.28 1.54 -5.42
C ARG A 17 -3.68 0.50 -6.38
N HIS A 18 -3.82 -0.78 -6.04
CA HIS A 18 -3.34 -1.89 -6.88
C HIS A 18 -3.85 -1.85 -8.33
N GLY A 19 -3.12 -2.55 -9.21
CA GLY A 19 -3.48 -2.75 -10.62
C GLY A 19 -4.71 -3.63 -10.86
N GLN A 20 -5.23 -3.62 -12.09
CA GLN A 20 -6.43 -4.39 -12.45
C GLN A 20 -6.19 -5.90 -12.25
N SER A 21 -7.06 -6.53 -11.47
CA SER A 21 -7.05 -7.98 -11.23
C SER A 21 -8.34 -8.63 -11.71
N LEU A 22 -8.36 -9.96 -11.80
CA LEU A 22 -9.51 -10.68 -12.38
C LEU A 22 -10.83 -10.31 -11.70
N HIS A 23 -10.84 -10.05 -10.39
CA HIS A 23 -12.05 -9.60 -9.68
C HIS A 23 -12.58 -8.23 -10.13
N ASN A 24 -11.74 -7.39 -10.76
CA ASN A 24 -12.20 -6.11 -11.30
C ASN A 24 -13.02 -6.28 -12.59
N VAL A 25 -12.79 -7.39 -13.30
CA VAL A 25 -13.47 -7.77 -14.55
C VAL A 25 -14.65 -8.69 -14.23
N ASP A 26 -14.42 -9.80 -13.52
CA ASP A 26 -15.46 -10.71 -13.05
C ASP A 26 -15.91 -10.33 -11.63
N ARG A 27 -17.11 -9.76 -11.55
CA ARG A 27 -17.72 -9.28 -10.31
C ARG A 27 -18.40 -10.39 -9.49
N ASN A 28 -18.42 -11.62 -9.98
CA ASN A 28 -18.92 -12.77 -9.21
C ASN A 28 -17.91 -13.25 -8.15
N TYR A 29 -16.66 -12.78 -8.22
CA TYR A 29 -15.60 -13.07 -7.25
C TYR A 29 -15.39 -14.59 -6.97
N PRO A 30 -15.26 -15.43 -8.02
CA PRO A 30 -15.19 -16.89 -7.84
C PRO A 30 -13.94 -17.37 -7.09
N HIS A 31 -12.88 -16.57 -7.07
CA HIS A 31 -11.57 -16.95 -6.53
C HIS A 31 -11.13 -16.06 -5.38
N ARG A 32 -10.40 -16.67 -4.43
CA ARG A 32 -9.61 -15.99 -3.40
C ARG A 32 -8.35 -15.40 -4.03
N ASP A 33 -7.90 -14.28 -3.47
CA ASP A 33 -6.74 -13.50 -3.90
C ASP A 33 -6.39 -13.54 -5.40
N PRO A 34 -7.31 -13.18 -6.30
CA PRO A 34 -7.08 -13.34 -7.72
C PRO A 34 -5.93 -12.42 -8.18
N PRO A 35 -5.02 -12.93 -9.03
CA PRO A 35 -3.91 -12.16 -9.55
C PRO A 35 -4.39 -11.12 -10.57
N TRP A 36 -3.42 -10.38 -11.09
CA TRP A 36 -3.67 -9.42 -12.16
C TRP A 36 -4.16 -10.02 -13.48
N THR A 37 -4.75 -9.13 -14.27
CA THR A 37 -4.97 -9.31 -15.71
C THR A 37 -3.76 -8.78 -16.48
N ASP A 38 -3.63 -9.15 -17.76
CA ASP A 38 -2.61 -8.57 -18.65
C ASP A 38 -2.73 -7.03 -18.74
N ALA A 39 -3.95 -6.51 -18.79
CA ALA A 39 -4.21 -5.07 -18.78
C ALA A 39 -3.72 -4.40 -17.48
N GLY A 40 -3.90 -5.08 -16.33
CA GLY A 40 -3.36 -4.62 -15.05
C GLY A 40 -1.84 -4.66 -15.00
N HIS A 41 -1.22 -5.67 -15.59
CA HIS A 41 0.23 -5.74 -15.73
C HIS A 41 0.78 -4.57 -16.53
N GLU A 42 0.20 -4.21 -17.68
CA GLU A 42 0.69 -3.06 -18.45
C GLU A 42 0.43 -1.72 -17.72
N ALA A 43 -0.77 -1.54 -17.17
CA ALA A 43 -1.12 -0.29 -16.48
C ALA A 43 -0.27 0.01 -15.24
N THR A 44 0.32 -1.01 -14.61
CA THR A 44 1.09 -0.84 -13.38
C THR A 44 2.53 -0.40 -13.61
N LYS A 45 3.08 -0.60 -14.81
CA LYS A 45 4.38 -0.05 -15.23
C LYS A 45 4.35 1.48 -15.36
N GLU A 46 3.16 2.01 -15.62
CA GLU A 46 2.90 3.44 -15.78
C GLU A 46 2.68 4.17 -14.45
N ILE A 47 2.69 3.47 -13.32
CA ILE A 47 2.63 4.10 -12.00
C ILE A 47 3.89 4.94 -11.80
N LYS A 48 3.71 6.26 -11.66
CA LYS A 48 4.78 7.21 -11.33
C LYS A 48 4.49 7.91 -10.02
N ILE A 49 5.53 8.07 -9.21
CA ILE A 49 5.52 8.88 -7.99
C ILE A 49 6.61 9.95 -8.10
N PRO A 50 6.44 11.12 -7.45
CA PRO A 50 7.33 12.26 -7.65
C PRO A 50 8.75 12.06 -7.10
N ALA A 51 9.00 10.98 -6.36
CA ALA A 51 10.31 10.64 -5.81
C ALA A 51 10.49 9.12 -5.71
N ILE A 52 11.74 8.66 -5.81
CA ILE A 52 12.09 7.26 -5.55
C ILE A 52 11.82 6.98 -4.06
N PRO A 53 11.03 5.94 -3.73
CA PRO A 53 10.71 5.63 -2.35
C PRO A 53 11.91 5.01 -1.65
N ASP A 54 12.14 5.39 -0.38
CA ASP A 54 13.11 4.77 0.51
C ASP A 54 12.46 3.72 1.44
N LEU A 55 11.12 3.69 1.48
CA LEU A 55 10.32 2.62 2.08
C LEU A 55 9.12 2.27 1.17
N ILE A 56 8.91 0.98 0.94
CA ILE A 56 7.76 0.44 0.22
C ILE A 56 6.99 -0.48 1.16
N VAL A 57 5.75 -0.11 1.46
CA VAL A 57 4.86 -0.85 2.36
C VAL A 57 3.71 -1.43 1.55
N ILE A 58 3.50 -2.74 1.66
CA ILE A 58 2.63 -3.50 0.77
C ILE A 58 1.62 -4.29 1.59
N SER A 59 0.37 -4.29 1.15
CA SER A 59 -0.61 -5.30 1.55
C SER A 59 -0.15 -6.72 1.15
N PRO A 60 -0.46 -7.76 1.94
CA PRO A 60 0.00 -9.13 1.67
C PRO A 60 -0.67 -9.80 0.46
N MET A 61 -1.68 -9.17 -0.15
CA MET A 61 -2.42 -9.76 -1.26
C MET A 61 -1.60 -9.77 -2.56
N ALA A 62 -1.73 -10.83 -3.36
CA ALA A 62 -0.96 -11.05 -4.59
C ALA A 62 -1.00 -9.83 -5.52
N ARG A 63 -2.20 -9.29 -5.79
CA ARG A 63 -2.37 -8.09 -6.63
C ARG A 63 -1.63 -6.85 -6.12
N THR A 64 -1.47 -6.68 -4.80
CA THR A 64 -0.71 -5.54 -4.24
C THR A 64 0.79 -5.80 -4.30
N ILE A 65 1.22 -7.04 -4.11
CA ILE A 65 2.64 -7.45 -4.23
C ILE A 65 3.12 -7.32 -5.68
N GLN A 66 2.35 -7.87 -6.62
CA GLN A 66 2.62 -7.73 -8.04
C GLN A 66 2.67 -6.23 -8.43
N THR A 67 1.80 -5.37 -7.85
CA THR A 67 1.83 -3.91 -8.07
C THR A 67 3.16 -3.31 -7.70
N ALA A 68 3.65 -3.63 -6.50
CA ALA A 68 4.93 -3.11 -6.05
C ALA A 68 6.08 -3.62 -6.93
N MET A 69 6.09 -4.90 -7.29
CA MET A 69 7.14 -5.49 -8.12
C MET A 69 7.23 -4.85 -9.50
N ASN A 70 6.08 -4.54 -10.12
CA ASN A 70 6.06 -3.99 -11.47
C ASN A 70 6.28 -2.47 -11.50
N ALA A 71 5.75 -1.74 -10.51
CA ALA A 71 5.96 -0.29 -10.41
C ALA A 71 7.37 0.07 -9.90
N PHE A 72 7.96 -0.80 -9.07
CA PHE A 72 9.25 -0.58 -8.40
C PHE A 72 10.19 -1.79 -8.59
N PRO A 73 10.60 -2.12 -9.83
CA PRO A 73 11.37 -3.34 -10.12
C PRO A 73 12.70 -3.42 -9.36
N PHE A 74 13.25 -2.30 -8.88
CA PHE A 74 14.45 -2.26 -8.06
C PHE A 74 14.32 -3.02 -6.71
N ILE A 75 13.10 -3.30 -6.24
CA ILE A 75 12.89 -4.14 -5.04
C ILE A 75 13.23 -5.61 -5.25
N LEU A 76 13.41 -6.05 -6.49
CA LEU A 76 13.77 -7.42 -6.86
C LEU A 76 15.28 -7.66 -6.99
N GLY A 77 16.09 -6.61 -6.84
CA GLY A 77 17.55 -6.70 -6.78
C GLY A 77 18.31 -5.78 -7.75
N SER A 78 19.65 -5.80 -7.61
CA SER A 78 20.64 -5.21 -8.53
C SER A 78 20.60 -3.68 -8.74
N THR A 79 20.16 -2.88 -7.76
CA THR A 79 20.31 -1.42 -7.89
C THR A 79 21.08 -0.82 -6.71
N LEU A 80 21.72 0.33 -6.98
CA LEU A 80 22.40 1.14 -5.95
C LEU A 80 21.42 1.71 -4.91
N PHE A 81 20.11 1.63 -5.18
CA PHE A 81 19.05 2.12 -4.30
C PHE A 81 18.41 0.93 -3.58
N GLN A 82 18.61 0.83 -2.27
CA GLN A 82 17.92 -0.15 -1.44
C GLN A 82 16.78 0.56 -0.71
N ALA A 83 15.58 0.51 -1.31
CA ALA A 83 14.37 0.80 -0.56
C ALA A 83 14.09 -0.36 0.40
N GLU A 84 13.73 -0.07 1.64
CA GLU A 84 13.22 -1.10 2.53
C GLU A 84 11.83 -1.54 2.06
N VAL A 85 11.55 -2.84 2.14
CA VAL A 85 10.23 -3.39 1.80
C VAL A 85 9.60 -4.06 3.01
N GLN A 86 8.35 -3.70 3.33
CA GLN A 86 7.61 -4.28 4.44
C GLN A 86 6.22 -4.76 4.02
N ILE A 87 5.84 -5.98 4.44
CA ILE A 87 4.48 -6.51 4.27
C ILE A 87 3.65 -6.25 5.53
N TRP A 88 2.51 -5.57 5.38
CA TRP A 88 1.63 -5.18 6.49
C TRP A 88 0.22 -5.78 6.33
N PRO A 89 -0.16 -6.76 7.16
CA PRO A 89 -1.50 -7.36 7.13
C PRO A 89 -2.65 -6.35 7.34
N ASP A 90 -2.38 -5.24 8.03
CA ASP A 90 -3.39 -4.21 8.28
C ASP A 90 -3.80 -3.43 7.03
N LEU A 91 -3.03 -3.53 5.93
CA LEU A 91 -3.34 -2.91 4.64
C LEU A 91 -4.29 -3.74 3.77
N ARG A 92 -4.78 -4.88 4.25
CA ARG A 92 -5.77 -5.70 3.55
C ARG A 92 -7.05 -4.93 3.28
N GLU A 93 -7.77 -5.33 2.22
CA GLU A 93 -8.99 -4.68 1.78
C GLU A 93 -10.06 -4.61 2.91
N ALA A 94 -10.81 -3.51 2.92
CA ALA A 94 -11.88 -3.23 3.87
C ALA A 94 -13.26 -3.51 3.24
N HIS A 95 -13.41 -4.69 2.65
CA HIS A 95 -14.68 -5.19 2.12
C HIS A 95 -14.68 -6.72 2.19
N ASP A 96 -15.73 -7.31 2.76
CA ASP A 96 -15.86 -8.76 2.86
C ASP A 96 -16.44 -9.35 1.57
N ALA A 97 -15.55 -9.79 0.69
CA ALA A 97 -15.85 -10.53 -0.51
C ALA A 97 -14.83 -11.65 -0.67
N ASN A 98 -15.19 -12.73 -1.38
CA ASN A 98 -14.30 -13.88 -1.55
C ASN A 98 -12.93 -13.50 -2.17
N CYS A 99 -12.92 -12.57 -3.13
CA CYS A 99 -11.69 -12.02 -3.73
C CYS A 99 -10.79 -11.23 -2.76
N ASN A 100 -11.31 -10.87 -1.58
CA ASN A 100 -10.61 -10.16 -0.53
C ASN A 100 -10.11 -11.08 0.58
N LYS A 101 -10.33 -12.39 0.43
CA LYS A 101 -9.70 -13.40 1.26
C LYS A 101 -8.38 -13.80 0.62
N GLY A 102 -7.28 -13.53 1.31
CA GLY A 102 -5.93 -13.93 0.91
C GLY A 102 -5.73 -15.44 1.03
N ILE A 103 -4.49 -15.88 0.84
CA ILE A 103 -4.06 -17.28 0.99
C ILE A 103 -3.24 -17.44 2.28
N SER A 104 -2.80 -18.66 2.58
CA SER A 104 -1.97 -18.92 3.78
C SER A 104 -0.60 -18.26 3.67
N ARG A 105 0.06 -18.04 4.80
CA ARG A 105 1.42 -17.49 4.84
C ARG A 105 2.43 -18.39 4.13
N SER A 106 2.31 -19.70 4.29
CA SER A 106 3.16 -20.66 3.58
C SER A 106 2.97 -20.57 2.06
N GLU A 107 1.73 -20.45 1.57
CA GLU A 107 1.48 -20.21 0.13
C GLU A 107 2.06 -18.87 -0.35
N MET A 108 1.89 -17.78 0.42
CA MET A 108 2.48 -16.47 0.09
C MET A 108 4.01 -16.53 0.02
N LEU A 109 4.66 -17.29 0.91
CA LEU A 109 6.11 -17.48 0.92
C LEU A 109 6.61 -18.30 -0.27
N VAL A 110 5.79 -19.25 -0.76
CA VAL A 110 6.10 -20.01 -1.98
C VAL A 110 5.99 -19.12 -3.21
N GLU A 111 4.95 -18.29 -3.30
CA GLU A 111 4.72 -17.41 -4.46
C GLU A 111 5.69 -16.22 -4.49
N PHE A 112 6.04 -15.66 -3.33
CA PHE A 112 6.88 -14.47 -3.22
C PHE A 112 8.01 -14.64 -2.17
N PRO A 113 8.96 -15.56 -2.40
CA PRO A 113 10.00 -15.91 -1.42
C PRO A 113 10.95 -14.77 -1.04
N GLN A 114 10.98 -13.69 -1.83
CA GLN A 114 11.77 -12.49 -1.59
C GLN A 114 11.21 -11.57 -0.51
N PHE A 115 9.97 -11.77 -0.03
CA PHE A 115 9.34 -10.90 0.96
C PHE A 115 9.15 -11.58 2.32
N ASN A 116 9.16 -10.77 3.37
CA ASN A 116 8.96 -11.24 4.75
C ASN A 116 7.48 -11.16 5.16
N PHE A 117 6.85 -12.32 5.31
CA PHE A 117 5.45 -12.46 5.73
C PHE A 117 5.28 -12.81 7.22
N ALA A 118 6.32 -12.70 8.06
CA ALA A 118 6.27 -13.15 9.46
C ALA A 118 5.14 -12.50 10.30
N LYS A 119 4.71 -11.29 9.93
CA LYS A 119 3.59 -10.59 10.59
C LYS A 119 2.20 -11.06 10.12
N CYS A 120 2.11 -11.79 9.01
CA CYS A 120 0.87 -12.37 8.52
C CYS A 120 0.48 -13.58 9.39
N PRO A 121 -0.81 -13.79 9.66
CA PRO A 121 -1.27 -15.04 10.24
C PRO A 121 -0.97 -16.21 9.29
N GLU A 122 -0.84 -17.42 9.83
CA GLU A 122 -0.62 -18.61 8.98
C GLU A 122 -1.82 -18.83 8.06
N GLU A 123 -3.03 -18.76 8.61
CA GLU A 123 -4.28 -18.84 7.88
C GLU A 123 -4.90 -17.45 7.68
N TRP A 124 -5.74 -17.27 6.67
CA TRP A 124 -6.50 -16.03 6.50
C TRP A 124 -7.72 -15.98 7.45
N ASP A 125 -7.46 -15.99 8.75
CA ASP A 125 -8.42 -16.12 9.85
C ASP A 125 -8.86 -14.76 10.43
N HIS A 126 -8.88 -13.72 9.61
CA HIS A 126 -9.29 -12.40 10.06
C HIS A 126 -10.78 -12.36 10.45
N PRO A 127 -11.13 -11.60 11.51
CA PRO A 127 -12.53 -11.35 11.86
C PRO A 127 -13.32 -10.79 10.67
N PRO A 128 -14.65 -11.01 10.62
CA PRO A 128 -15.51 -10.39 9.64
C PRO A 128 -15.29 -8.88 9.59
N HIS A 129 -15.40 -8.32 8.39
CA HIS A 129 -15.19 -6.89 8.21
C HIS A 129 -16.26 -6.07 8.96
N THR A 130 -15.80 -5.09 9.74
CA THR A 130 -16.64 -4.02 10.30
C THR A 130 -16.06 -2.64 9.95
N ILE A 131 -16.93 -1.62 9.95
CA ILE A 131 -16.53 -0.22 9.77
C ILE A 131 -15.59 0.23 10.90
N ASP A 132 -15.87 -0.19 12.13
CA ASP A 132 -15.07 0.16 13.31
C ASP A 132 -13.67 -0.45 13.24
N ASP A 133 -13.56 -1.74 12.88
CA ASP A 133 -12.26 -2.41 12.72
C ASP A 133 -11.45 -1.80 11.57
N ALA A 134 -12.09 -1.47 10.45
CA ALA A 134 -11.42 -0.80 9.34
C ALA A 134 -10.95 0.61 9.71
N THR A 135 -11.74 1.34 10.50
CA THR A 135 -11.38 2.66 11.03
C THR A 135 -10.20 2.56 12.00
N ALA A 136 -10.22 1.58 12.90
CA ALA A 136 -9.15 1.33 13.86
C ALA A 136 -7.84 0.92 13.16
N ARG A 137 -7.90 -0.01 12.18
CA ARG A 137 -6.74 -0.39 11.36
C ARG A 137 -6.17 0.81 10.61
N ALA A 138 -7.02 1.61 9.98
CA ALA A 138 -6.59 2.81 9.27
C ALA A 138 -5.90 3.82 10.20
N GLU A 139 -6.39 3.97 11.44
CA GLU A 139 -5.74 4.82 12.45
C GLU A 139 -4.39 4.27 12.89
N ALA A 140 -4.28 2.97 13.17
CA ALA A 140 -3.01 2.32 13.50
C ALA A 140 -1.98 2.48 12.37
N VAL A 141 -2.41 2.32 11.11
CA VAL A 141 -1.56 2.54 9.93
C VAL A 141 -1.12 4.01 9.83
N ARG A 142 -2.01 4.98 10.02
CA ARG A 142 -1.64 6.41 10.03
C ARG A 142 -0.61 6.73 11.12
N GLN A 143 -0.80 6.22 12.33
CA GLN A 143 0.14 6.43 13.44
C GLN A 143 1.51 5.83 13.13
N ARG A 144 1.53 4.60 12.59
CA ARG A 144 2.78 3.94 12.21
C ARG A 144 3.50 4.67 11.07
N LEU A 145 2.77 5.11 10.04
CA LEU A 145 3.34 5.93 8.95
C LEU A 145 3.89 7.26 9.46
N LYS A 146 3.22 7.89 10.44
CA LYS A 146 3.70 9.13 11.07
C LYS A 146 5.02 8.92 11.80
N GLU A 147 5.16 7.81 12.53
CA GLU A 147 6.42 7.47 13.19
C GLU A 147 7.54 7.16 12.18
N LEU A 148 7.24 6.39 11.14
CA LEU A 148 8.21 6.09 10.06
C LEU A 148 8.63 7.33 9.28
N SER A 149 7.75 8.33 9.15
CA SER A 149 8.07 9.60 8.49
C SER A 149 9.23 10.36 9.16
N LYS A 150 9.59 10.03 10.41
CA LYS A 150 10.77 10.60 11.08
C LYS A 150 12.09 10.06 10.53
N THR A 151 12.04 8.93 9.83
CA THR A 151 13.22 8.19 9.33
C THR A 151 13.22 8.10 7.81
N TYR A 152 12.06 7.90 7.19
CA TYR A 152 11.90 7.74 5.74
C TYR A 152 11.30 9.00 5.12
N SER A 153 11.85 9.41 3.98
CA SER A 153 11.47 10.63 3.27
C SER A 153 10.38 10.39 2.24
N ASN A 154 10.35 9.23 1.60
CA ASN A 154 9.41 8.90 0.53
C ASN A 154 8.87 7.48 0.72
N ILE A 155 7.66 7.38 1.28
CA ILE A 155 7.03 6.11 1.59
C ILE A 155 6.00 5.79 0.52
N ALA A 156 6.17 4.69 -0.22
CA ALA A 156 5.12 4.15 -1.07
C ALA A 156 4.25 3.17 -0.27
N LEU A 157 2.94 3.31 -0.35
CA LEU A 157 1.95 2.49 0.34
C LEU A 157 0.98 1.88 -0.68
N ILE A 158 1.12 0.58 -0.93
CA ILE A 158 0.34 -0.13 -1.94
C ILE A 158 -0.78 -0.94 -1.27
N THR A 159 -2.03 -0.57 -1.57
CA THR A 159 -3.23 -1.12 -0.90
C THR A 159 -4.45 -1.11 -1.84
N HIS A 160 -5.66 -1.12 -1.28
CA HIS A 160 -6.92 -1.37 -1.96
C HIS A 160 -7.90 -0.22 -1.81
N ARG A 161 -8.86 -0.13 -2.73
CA ARG A 161 -9.82 0.98 -2.78
C ARG A 161 -10.61 1.16 -1.49
N GLY A 162 -11.16 0.07 -0.96
CA GLY A 162 -11.99 0.12 0.25
C GLY A 162 -11.17 0.59 1.45
N PHE A 163 -9.97 0.04 1.65
CA PHE A 163 -9.08 0.45 2.75
C PHE A 163 -8.63 1.90 2.63
N ILE A 164 -8.32 2.38 1.42
CA ILE A 164 -7.94 3.78 1.18
C ILE A 164 -9.04 4.75 1.68
N ALA A 165 -10.32 4.43 1.50
CA ALA A 165 -11.42 5.28 1.96
C ALA A 165 -11.36 5.53 3.49
N PHE A 166 -10.95 4.53 4.28
CA PHE A 166 -10.74 4.68 5.72
C PHE A 166 -9.41 5.37 6.06
N LEU A 167 -8.39 5.17 5.22
CA LEU A 167 -7.04 5.69 5.43
C LEU A 167 -6.96 7.21 5.24
N VAL A 168 -7.43 7.72 4.10
CA VAL A 168 -7.26 9.14 3.73
C VAL A 168 -8.55 9.97 3.84
N LYS A 169 -9.72 9.31 3.99
CA LYS A 169 -11.03 9.96 4.13
C LYS A 169 -11.31 10.99 3.01
N GLY A 170 -11.00 10.64 1.77
CA GLY A 170 -11.17 11.47 0.58
C GLY A 170 -11.84 10.72 -0.57
N ASP A 171 -11.71 11.26 -1.79
CA ASP A 171 -12.32 10.66 -2.97
C ASP A 171 -11.79 9.26 -3.27
N ARG A 172 -12.60 8.51 -4.02
CA ARG A 172 -12.26 7.17 -4.45
C ARG A 172 -11.06 7.19 -5.39
N TYR A 173 -10.25 6.16 -5.28
CA TYR A 173 -9.12 5.91 -6.16
C TYR A 173 -9.54 5.00 -7.30
N ASP A 174 -9.18 5.36 -8.52
CA ASP A 174 -9.19 4.50 -9.69
C ASP A 174 -8.04 3.50 -9.66
N VAL A 175 -8.12 2.48 -10.52
CA VAL A 175 -7.09 1.43 -10.60
C VAL A 175 -5.76 2.07 -10.96
N CYS A 176 -4.67 1.65 -10.31
CA CYS A 176 -3.34 2.25 -10.41
C CYS A 176 -3.23 3.72 -9.97
N GLU A 177 -4.31 4.34 -9.50
CA GLU A 177 -4.26 5.74 -9.09
C GLU A 177 -3.31 5.90 -7.90
N THR A 178 -2.53 6.97 -7.97
CA THR A 178 -1.59 7.35 -6.93
C THR A 178 -1.86 8.78 -6.49
N ARG A 179 -1.88 9.01 -5.17
CA ARG A 179 -1.86 10.38 -4.63
C ARG A 179 -0.85 10.49 -3.50
N SER A 180 -0.26 11.66 -3.38
CA SER A 180 0.82 11.93 -2.43
C SER A 180 0.31 12.82 -1.30
N TYR A 181 0.67 12.46 -0.07
CA TYR A 181 0.26 13.17 1.14
C TYR A 181 1.48 13.56 1.97
N ARG A 182 1.27 14.60 2.78
CA ARG A 182 2.21 15.00 3.84
C ARG A 182 1.49 14.91 5.18
N PHE A 183 2.22 14.59 6.23
CA PHE A 183 1.69 14.78 7.58
C PHE A 183 1.61 16.28 7.86
N GLY A 184 0.41 16.76 8.19
CA GLY A 184 0.22 18.16 8.56
C GLY A 184 1.11 18.53 9.75
N VAL A 185 1.92 19.57 9.59
CA VAL A 185 2.61 20.22 10.71
C VAL A 185 1.53 20.88 11.56
N MET A 186 1.47 20.59 12.86
CA MET A 186 0.38 21.07 13.72
C MET A 186 0.22 22.60 13.68
N ARG A 187 -0.79 23.09 12.95
CA ARG A 187 -1.82 24.01 13.44
C ARG A 187 -3.16 23.59 12.82
N ARG A 188 -3.89 22.74 13.57
CA ARG A 188 -5.20 22.11 13.25
C ARG A 188 -5.14 21.06 12.13
N GLN A 189 -5.53 19.85 12.51
CA GLN A 189 -5.56 18.65 11.68
C GLN A 189 -6.43 18.84 10.44
N ARG A 190 -5.80 18.90 9.26
CA ARG A 190 -6.44 18.61 7.98
C ARG A 190 -5.37 18.10 7.02
N TRP A 191 -5.61 16.94 6.41
CA TRP A 191 -4.79 16.45 5.31
C TRP A 191 -5.06 17.32 4.08
N SER A 192 -4.01 17.73 3.36
CA SER A 192 -4.14 18.33 2.03
C SER A 192 -3.57 17.36 1.00
N CYS A 193 -4.39 17.02 -0.01
CA CYS A 193 -3.90 16.39 -1.22
C CYS A 193 -3.06 17.43 -1.97
N LEU A 194 -1.88 17.04 -2.45
CA LEU A 194 -1.14 17.84 -3.42
C LEU A 194 -1.72 17.51 -4.79
N GLU A 195 -2.12 18.55 -5.54
CA GLU A 195 -2.47 18.43 -6.97
C GLU A 195 -1.24 18.13 -7.82
#